data_AF-A0A0B6WVB0-F1
#
_entry.id   AF-A0A0B6WVB0-F1
#
_cell.length_a   1.000
_cell.length_b   1.000
_cell.length_c   1.000
_cell.angle_alpha   90.00
_cell.angle_beta   90.00
_cell.angle_gamma   90.00
#
_symmetry.space_group_name_H-M   'P 1'
#
loop_
_entity.id
_entity.type
_entity.pdbx_description
1 polymer ?
#
loop_
_entity_poly.entity_id
_entity_poly.type
_entity_poly.pdbx_seq_one_letter_code
_entity_poly.pdbx_strand_id
1 'polypeptide(L)'
;MANEADFGFMLWDGESPGTIVNVARLVSTSKPVVLYVYPRKLFLNLRTRADLDKLLGNTPVQVAAKLQRYIVEHAREFARSTIFGST
;
A
#
# COMPACT_ATOMS: atom_id res chain seq x y z
N MET A 1 -8.69 10.25 -7.74
CA MET A 1 -7.33 10.39 -7.15
C MET A 1 -6.46 9.14 -7.33
N ALA A 2 -6.51 8.10 -6.48
CA ALA A 2 -5.60 6.94 -6.61
C ALA A 2 -5.80 6.15 -7.93
N ASN A 3 -7.03 6.05 -8.42
CA ASN A 3 -7.33 5.40 -9.71
C ASN A 3 -6.83 6.20 -10.93
N GLU A 4 -6.64 7.49 -10.80
CA GLU A 4 -6.19 8.37 -11.90
C GLU A 4 -4.67 8.63 -11.86
N ALA A 5 -4.02 8.42 -10.72
CA ALA A 5 -2.59 8.66 -10.59
C ALA A 5 -1.76 7.56 -11.27
N ASP A 6 -0.66 7.90 -11.95
CA ASP A 6 0.27 6.90 -12.50
C ASP A 6 1.34 6.48 -11.48
N PHE A 7 1.58 7.32 -10.48
CA PHE A 7 2.48 7.07 -9.35
C PHE A 7 1.93 7.71 -8.07
N GLY A 8 2.29 7.17 -6.90
CA GLY A 8 1.96 7.76 -5.61
C GLY A 8 3.19 8.31 -4.89
N PHE A 9 3.06 9.50 -4.31
CA PHE A 9 3.95 9.95 -3.23
C PHE A 9 3.12 10.19 -1.98
N MET A 10 3.45 9.47 -0.91
CA MET A 10 2.65 9.44 0.31
C MET A 10 3.53 9.73 1.52
N LEU A 11 3.07 10.62 2.40
CA LEU A 11 3.67 10.82 3.73
C LEU A 11 2.88 10.03 4.76
N TRP A 12 3.59 9.26 5.58
CA TRP A 12 2.99 8.44 6.62
C TRP A 12 3.64 8.69 7.96
N ASP A 13 2.80 8.95 8.95
CA ASP A 13 3.12 9.14 10.36
C ASP A 13 3.38 7.84 11.12
N GLY A 14 3.22 6.67 10.49
CA GLY A 14 3.33 5.37 11.15
C GLY A 14 2.01 4.85 11.74
N GLU A 15 0.94 5.65 11.69
CA GLU A 15 -0.31 5.37 12.39
C GLU A 15 -1.55 5.49 11.50
N SER A 16 -1.57 6.46 10.57
CA SER A 16 -2.69 6.75 9.68
C SER A 16 -3.06 5.53 8.84
N PRO A 17 -4.22 4.88 9.12
CA PRO A 17 -4.63 3.71 8.36
C PRO A 17 -5.06 4.09 6.94
N GLY A 18 -5.58 5.31 6.76
CA GLY A 18 -5.99 5.81 5.45
C GLY A 18 -4.82 5.95 4.48
N THR A 19 -3.65 6.38 4.97
CA THR A 19 -2.43 6.45 4.15
C THR A 19 -2.03 5.07 3.66
N ILE A 20 -2.00 4.07 4.56
CA ILE A 20 -1.64 2.69 4.23
C ILE A 20 -2.67 2.03 3.30
N VAL A 21 -3.96 2.32 3.47
CA VAL A 21 -5.01 1.86 2.54
C VAL A 21 -4.80 2.44 1.14
N ASN A 22 -4.47 3.73 1.02
CA ASN A 22 -4.19 4.34 -0.27
C ASN A 22 -2.93 3.76 -0.94
N VAL A 23 -1.88 3.52 -0.15
CA VAL A 23 -0.67 2.79 -0.60
C VAL A 23 -1.04 1.41 -1.13
N ALA A 24 -1.82 0.64 -0.37
CA ALA A 24 -2.25 -0.69 -0.75
C ALA A 24 -3.07 -0.69 -2.04
N ARG A 25 -3.98 0.27 -2.21
CA ARG A 25 -4.76 0.43 -3.44
C ARG A 25 -3.87 0.67 -4.65
N LEU A 26 -2.94 1.63 -4.56
CA LEU A 26 -2.02 1.96 -5.65
C LEU A 26 -1.17 0.74 -6.04
N VAL A 27 -0.51 0.10 -5.07
CA VAL A 27 0.31 -1.10 -5.29
C VAL A 27 -0.51 -2.24 -5.91
N SER A 28 -1.75 -2.45 -5.47
CA SER A 28 -2.61 -3.52 -5.99
C SER A 28 -3.10 -3.24 -7.41
N THR A 29 -3.12 -1.97 -7.82
CA THR A 29 -3.33 -1.56 -9.21
C THR A 29 -2.02 -1.40 -9.99
N SER A 30 -0.91 -1.95 -9.51
CA SER A 30 0.42 -1.90 -10.14
C SER A 30 1.03 -0.52 -10.27
N LYS A 31 0.59 0.43 -9.45
CA LYS A 31 1.07 1.81 -9.48
C LYS A 31 2.20 1.94 -8.45
N PRO A 32 3.40 2.34 -8.86
CA PRO A 32 4.52 2.50 -7.95
C PRO A 32 4.23 3.60 -6.92
N VAL A 33 4.64 3.37 -5.68
CA VAL A 33 4.48 4.32 -4.58
C VAL A 33 5.82 4.60 -3.92
N VAL A 34 6.13 5.88 -3.74
CA VAL A 34 7.16 6.34 -2.81
C VAL A 34 6.45 6.70 -1.50
N LEU A 35 6.80 5.99 -0.43
CA LEU A 35 6.25 6.21 0.90
C LEU A 35 7.33 6.82 1.79
N TYR A 36 7.12 8.04 2.26
CA TYR A 36 7.95 8.64 3.30
C TYR A 36 7.40 8.25 4.67
N VAL A 37 8.20 7.54 5.47
CA VAL A 37 7.84 7.11 6.82
C VAL A 37 8.44 8.11 7.82
N TYR A 38 7.63 9.06 8.27
CA TYR A 38 8.05 10.20 9.10
C TYR A 38 8.79 9.77 10.39
N PRO A 39 8.29 8.83 11.20
CA PRO A 39 8.98 8.44 12.44
C PRO A 39 10.38 7.87 12.21
N ARG A 40 10.60 7.26 11.04
CA ARG A 40 11.87 6.63 10.67
C ARG A 40 12.72 7.49 9.72
N LYS A 41 12.21 8.64 9.28
CA LYS A 41 12.83 9.54 8.30
C LYS A 41 13.39 8.82 7.07
N LEU A 42 12.65 7.83 6.56
CA LEU A 42 13.10 7.00 5.44
C LEU A 42 12.07 6.96 4.32
N PHE A 43 12.55 6.65 3.12
CA PHE A 43 11.72 6.41 1.95
C PHE A 43 11.65 4.92 1.65
N LEU A 44 10.45 4.42 1.36
CA LEU A 44 10.20 3.09 0.85
C LEU A 44 9.64 3.19 -0.56
N ASN A 45 10.20 2.41 -1.48
CA ASN A 45 9.66 2.25 -2.83
C ASN A 45 8.84 0.96 -2.86
N LEU A 46 7.53 1.08 -3.05
CA LEU A 46 6.59 -0.03 -3.05
C LEU A 46 6.07 -0.23 -4.47
N ARG A 47 6.31 -1.40 -5.04
CA ARG A 47 5.90 -1.74 -6.41
C ARG A 47 5.07 -3.00 -6.47
N THR A 48 5.27 -3.90 -5.51
CA THR A 48 4.69 -5.23 -5.51
C THR A 48 3.90 -5.48 -4.24
N ARG A 49 3.03 -6.50 -4.30
CA ARG A 49 2.35 -7.00 -3.11
C ARG A 49 3.32 -7.41 -2.00
N ALA A 50 4.47 -7.99 -2.37
CA ALA A 50 5.50 -8.38 -1.41
C ALA A 50 6.10 -7.18 -0.65
N ASP A 51 6.21 -6.02 -1.31
CA ASP A 51 6.68 -4.78 -0.64
C ASP A 51 5.65 -4.30 0.40
N LEU A 52 4.36 -4.39 0.05
CA LEU A 52 3.28 -4.08 0.98
C LEU A 52 3.27 -5.04 2.18
N ASP A 53 3.46 -6.34 1.96
CA ASP A 53 3.49 -7.32 3.05
C ASP A 53 4.69 -7.08 3.99
N LYS A 54 5.86 -6.70 3.46
CA LYS A 54 7.04 -6.29 4.27
C LYS A 54 6.76 -5.04 5.11
N LEU A 55 6.06 -4.05 4.55
CA LEU A 55 5.66 -2.85 5.29
C LEU A 55 4.77 -3.22 6.48
N LEU A 56 3.79 -4.10 6.25
CA LEU A 56 2.82 -4.51 7.28
C LEU A 56 3.43 -5.34 8.39
N GLY A 57 4.39 -6.21 8.08
CA GLY A 57 5.13 -6.97 9.08
C GLY A 57 5.91 -6.11 10.08
N ASN A 58 6.16 -4.84 9.74
CA ASN A 58 6.90 -3.88 10.58
C ASN A 58 5.99 -2.78 11.17
N THR A 59 4.67 -2.92 11.03
CA THR A 59 3.67 -1.92 11.39
C THR A 59 2.90 -2.33 12.65
N PRO A 60 2.44 -1.39 13.50
CA PRO A 60 1.64 -1.74 14.68
C PRO A 60 0.40 -2.57 14.34
N VAL A 61 0.05 -3.50 15.24
CA VAL A 61 -1.03 -4.49 15.02
C VAL A 61 -2.37 -3.84 14.69
N GLN A 62 -2.67 -2.68 15.29
CA GLN A 62 -3.92 -1.96 15.05
C GLN A 62 -4.05 -1.46 13.60
N VAL A 63 -2.95 -1.01 12.99
CA VAL A 63 -2.95 -0.53 11.61
C VAL A 63 -3.04 -1.72 10.65
N ALA A 64 -2.28 -2.78 10.92
CA ALA A 64 -2.33 -4.02 10.15
C ALA A 64 -3.75 -4.64 10.13
N ALA A 65 -4.42 -4.69 11.29
CA ALA A 65 -5.78 -5.22 11.41
C ALA A 65 -6.82 -4.38 10.66
N LYS A 66 -6.67 -3.04 10.63
CA LYS A 66 -7.57 -2.16 9.87
C LYS A 66 -7.36 -2.31 8.37
N LEU A 67 -6.12 -2.49 7.92
CA LEU A 67 -5.85 -2.78 6.52
C LEU A 67 -6.39 -4.16 6.12
N GLN A 68 -6.18 -5.20 6.93
CA GLN A 68 -6.72 -6.53 6.65
C GLN A 68 -8.24 -6.50 6.46
N ARG A 69 -8.96 -5.81 7.35
CA ARG A 69 -10.40 -5.58 7.18
C ARG A 69 -10.74 -4.88 5.87
N TYR A 70 -10.03 -3.80 5.54
CA TYR A 70 -10.21 -3.10 4.27
C TYR A 70 -10.01 -4.03 3.06
N ILE A 71 -8.95 -4.84 3.05
CA ILE A 71 -8.66 -5.79 1.96
C ILE A 71 -9.77 -6.83 1.83
N VAL A 72 -10.26 -7.37 2.95
CA VAL A 72 -11.36 -8.36 2.95
C VAL A 72 -12.65 -7.74 2.41
N GLU A 73 -13.02 -6.55 2.88
CA GLU A 73 -14.21 -5.82 2.43
C GLU A 73 -14.13 -5.45 0.94
N HIS A 74 -12.91 -5.18 0.45
CA HIS A 74 -12.66 -4.73 -0.92
C HIS A 74 -11.96 -5.81 -1.75
N ALA A 75 -12.13 -7.10 -1.42
CA ALA A 75 -11.38 -8.19 -2.03
C ALA A 75 -11.42 -8.18 -3.57
N ARG A 76 -12.53 -7.74 -4.17
CA ARG A 76 -12.66 -7.57 -5.63
C ARG A 76 -11.70 -6.55 -6.24
N GLU A 77 -11.41 -5.47 -5.51
CA GLU A 77 -10.43 -4.44 -5.89
C GLU A 77 -9.00 -5.01 -5.88
N PHE A 78 -8.72 -5.89 -4.91
CA PHE A 78 -7.41 -6.52 -4.73
C PHE A 78 -7.20 -7.81 -5.53
N ALA A 79 -8.26 -8.44 -6.05
CA ALA A 79 -8.22 -9.70 -6.79
C ALA A 79 -7.93 -9.54 -8.30
N ARG A 80 -7.85 -8.31 -8.83
CA ARG A 80 -7.51 -8.10 -10.24
C ARG A 80 -6.04 -8.45 -10.46
N SER A 81 -5.80 -9.59 -11.12
CA SER A 81 -4.48 -9.97 -11.61
C SER A 81 -3.94 -8.94 -12.59
N THR A 82 -2.66 -8.61 -12.41
CA THR A 82 -1.84 -7.64 -13.11
C THR A 82 -1.80 -7.86 -14.63
N ILE A 83 -1.96 -6.80 -15.43
CA ILE A 83 -1.78 -6.83 -16.89
C ILE A 83 -0.31 -7.03 -17.29
N PHE A 84 0.63 -6.74 -16.38
CA PHE A 84 2.02 -7.14 -16.55
C PHE A 84 2.25 -8.48 -15.84
N GLY A 85 1.85 -9.54 -16.56
CA GLY A 85 2.36 -10.88 -16.31
C GLY A 85 3.88 -10.90 -16.40
N SER A 86 4.47 -11.78 -15.60
CA SER A 86 5.84 -12.25 -15.68
C SER A 86 6.44 -12.15 -17.08
N THR A 87 7.50 -11.36 -17.22
CA THR A 87 8.53 -11.54 -18.26
C THR A 87 9.87 -11.72 -17.56
#